data_AF-A0A202DLZ4-F1
#
_entry.id   AF-A0A202DLZ4-F1
#
_cell.length_a   1.000
_cell.length_b   1.000
_cell.length_c   1.000
_cell.angle_alpha   90.00
_cell.angle_beta   90.00
_cell.angle_gamma   90.00
#
_symmetry.space_group_name_H-M   'P 1'
#
loop_
_entity.id
_entity.type
_entity.pdbx_description
1 polymer ?
#
loop_
_entity_poly.entity_id
_entity_poly.type
_entity_poly.pdbx_seq_one_letter_code
_entity_poly.pdbx_strand_id
1 'polypeptide(L)'
;MKKDGVRNSGFTLIELLTVVVIISILVGLTGTAAVSMRRNALKKQRETHKKTLAAVCRTYLHEYKKWPVSTIPASSTGDKLVNNHQDIMDHLRSTLDTMDSSSNPDNPRNIHFMRTVDIERDSNGKWIDPVNRTPYNIYINFEINEMWVKDGDEPST
;
A
#
# COMPACT_ATOMS: atom_id res chain seq x y z
N MET A 1 23.02 -48.84 -54.75
CA MET A 1 22.78 -47.67 -53.87
C MET A 1 22.25 -48.20 -52.55
N LYS A 2 23.08 -48.21 -51.49
CA LYS A 2 22.65 -48.60 -50.14
C LYS A 2 21.88 -47.42 -49.55
N LYS A 3 20.63 -47.66 -49.14
CA LYS A 3 19.81 -46.68 -48.44
C LYS A 3 20.11 -46.85 -46.96
N ASP A 4 20.81 -45.88 -46.39
CA ASP A 4 21.11 -45.88 -44.96
C ASP A 4 19.82 -45.55 -44.21
N GLY A 5 19.25 -46.56 -43.55
CA GLY A 5 18.01 -46.43 -42.80
C GLY A 5 18.22 -45.51 -41.60
N VAL A 6 17.60 -44.33 -41.65
CA VAL A 6 17.53 -43.38 -40.53
C VAL A 6 16.81 -44.08 -39.37
N ARG A 7 17.56 -44.44 -38.33
CA ARG A 7 17.01 -45.06 -37.12
C ARG A 7 16.27 -43.99 -36.33
N ASN A 8 14.94 -44.03 -36.36
CA ASN A 8 14.11 -43.22 -35.48
C ASN A 8 14.19 -43.81 -34.05
N SER A 9 14.96 -43.17 -33.17
CA SER A 9 14.95 -43.48 -31.73
C SER A 9 13.65 -42.95 -31.13
N GLY A 10 12.69 -43.83 -30.86
CA GLY A 10 11.49 -43.49 -30.10
C GLY A 10 11.81 -43.28 -28.63
N PHE A 11 11.13 -42.33 -28.00
CA PHE A 11 11.22 -42.09 -26.56
C PHE A 11 10.68 -43.30 -25.80
N THR A 12 11.41 -43.77 -24.79
CA THR A 12 10.93 -44.88 -23.96
C THR A 12 9.89 -44.40 -22.95
N LEU A 13 8.95 -45.27 -22.59
CA LEU A 13 7.90 -44.97 -21.60
C LEU A 13 8.52 -44.60 -20.24
N ILE A 14 9.65 -45.22 -19.90
CA ILE A 14 10.39 -44.94 -18.67
C ILE A 14 11.05 -43.55 -18.68
N GLU A 15 11.59 -43.09 -19.81
CA GLU A 15 12.13 -41.72 -19.93
C GLU A 15 11.03 -40.67 -19.80
N LEU A 16 9.86 -40.92 -20.37
CA LEU A 16 8.74 -40.00 -20.21
C LEU A 16 8.20 -40.00 -18.76
N LEU A 17 8.17 -41.17 -18.11
CA LEU A 17 7.74 -41.32 -16.72
C LEU A 17 8.65 -40.58 -15.73
N THR A 18 9.97 -40.72 -15.86
CA THR A 18 10.92 -40.07 -14.94
C THR A 18 10.87 -38.55 -15.07
N VAL A 19 10.67 -38.03 -16.28
CA VAL A 19 10.53 -36.59 -16.53
C VAL A 19 9.31 -36.01 -15.82
N VAL A 20 8.14 -36.63 -15.93
CA VAL A 20 6.94 -36.14 -15.22
C VAL A 20 7.07 -36.27 -13.70
N VAL A 21 7.77 -37.28 -13.20
CA VAL A 21 8.09 -37.43 -11.78
C VAL A 21 8.97 -36.28 -11.30
N ILE A 22 10.06 -35.95 -12.01
CA ILE A 22 10.94 -34.84 -11.61
C ILE A 22 10.21 -33.49 -11.69
N ILE A 23 9.43 -33.24 -12.76
CA ILE A 23 8.66 -31.99 -12.91
C ILE A 23 7.63 -31.85 -11.78
N SER A 24 6.93 -32.92 -11.42
CA SER A 24 5.91 -32.86 -10.34
C SER A 24 6.53 -32.54 -8.98
N ILE A 25 7.72 -33.07 -8.67
CA ILE A 25 8.46 -32.72 -7.44
C ILE A 25 8.86 -31.24 -7.46
N LEU A 26 9.42 -30.76 -8.56
CA LEU A 26 9.85 -29.35 -8.70
C LEU A 26 8.67 -28.37 -8.59
N VAL A 27 7.55 -28.67 -9.23
CA VAL A 27 6.32 -27.86 -9.16
C VAL A 27 5.74 -27.88 -7.75
N GLY A 28 5.71 -29.05 -7.10
CA GLY A 28 5.23 -29.19 -5.73
C GLY A 28 6.01 -28.33 -4.73
N LEU A 29 7.34 -28.30 -4.85
CA LEU A 29 8.20 -27.46 -4.01
C LEU A 29 8.06 -25.97 -4.33
N THR A 30 7.95 -25.61 -5.61
CA THR A 30 7.87 -24.20 -6.05
C THR A 30 6.56 -23.55 -5.63
N GLY A 31 5.44 -24.30 -5.67
CA GLY A 31 4.11 -23.77 -5.37
C GLY A 31 3.96 -23.21 -3.95
N THR A 32 4.51 -23.90 -2.96
CA THR A 32 4.39 -23.50 -1.54
C THR A 32 5.20 -22.23 -1.22
N ALA A 33 6.41 -22.12 -1.79
CA ALA A 33 7.25 -20.94 -1.65
C ALA A 33 6.60 -19.69 -2.27
N ALA A 34 5.93 -19.82 -3.41
CA ALA A 34 5.28 -18.71 -4.10
C ALA A 34 4.16 -18.06 -3.26
N VAL A 35 3.40 -18.85 -2.49
CA VAL A 35 2.34 -18.32 -1.60
C VAL A 35 2.93 -17.47 -0.48
N SER A 36 4.04 -17.93 0.13
CA SER A 36 4.74 -17.18 1.18
C SER A 36 5.32 -15.87 0.65
N MET A 37 5.95 -15.91 -0.54
CA MET A 37 6.50 -14.72 -1.21
C MET A 37 5.41 -13.68 -1.49
N ARG A 38 4.24 -14.10 -1.97
CA ARG A 38 3.11 -13.19 -2.19
C ARG A 38 2.69 -12.49 -0.90
N ARG A 39 2.47 -13.23 0.19
CA ARG A 39 2.09 -12.64 1.49
C ARG A 39 3.12 -11.61 1.96
N ASN A 40 4.41 -11.89 1.78
CA ASN A 40 5.48 -10.97 2.14
C ASN A 40 5.52 -9.72 1.25
N ALA A 41 5.30 -9.88 -0.05
CA ALA A 41 5.22 -8.77 -0.99
C ALA A 41 4.04 -7.84 -0.64
N LEU A 42 2.88 -8.43 -0.37
CA LEU A 42 1.69 -7.72 0.09
C LEU A 42 1.98 -6.97 1.40
N LYS A 43 2.54 -7.63 2.42
CA LYS A 43 2.93 -6.97 3.67
C LYS A 43 3.87 -5.78 3.42
N LYS A 44 4.89 -5.94 2.57
CA LYS A 44 5.84 -4.88 2.23
C LYS A 44 5.19 -3.70 1.50
N GLN A 45 4.21 -3.98 0.63
CA GLN A 45 3.43 -2.95 -0.04
C GLN A 45 2.66 -2.10 0.98
N ARG A 46 1.99 -2.72 1.96
CA ARG A 46 1.29 -2.00 3.05
C ARG A 46 2.24 -1.09 3.83
N GLU A 47 3.38 -1.62 4.26
CA GLU A 47 4.37 -0.83 4.99
C GLU A 47 4.90 0.36 4.17
N THR A 48 5.03 0.18 2.86
CA THR A 48 5.43 1.26 1.96
C THR A 48 4.34 2.32 1.88
N HIS A 49 3.07 1.93 1.75
CA HIS A 49 1.95 2.86 1.68
C HIS A 49 1.81 3.67 2.98
N LYS A 50 1.93 3.04 4.14
CA LYS A 50 1.94 3.72 5.46
C LYS A 50 3.04 4.77 5.55
N LYS A 51 4.25 4.43 5.09
CA LYS A 51 5.39 5.36 5.07
C LYS A 51 5.20 6.51 4.09
N THR A 52 4.67 6.23 2.90
CA THR A 52 4.35 7.27 1.91
C THR A 52 3.35 8.27 2.50
N LEU A 53 2.28 7.79 3.13
CA LEU A 53 1.28 8.65 3.76
C LEU A 53 1.90 9.56 4.85
N ALA A 54 2.70 8.97 5.75
CA ALA A 54 3.38 9.75 6.78
C ALA A 54 4.37 10.79 6.18
N ALA A 55 5.09 10.43 5.12
CA ALA A 55 6.02 11.33 4.43
C ALA A 55 5.30 12.51 3.74
N VAL A 56 4.16 12.23 3.11
CA VAL A 56 3.29 13.23 2.48
C VAL A 56 2.78 14.23 3.52
N CYS A 57 2.26 13.75 4.66
CA CYS A 57 1.82 14.62 5.75
C CYS A 57 2.94 15.48 6.33
N ARG A 58 4.16 14.93 6.45
CA ARG A 58 5.35 15.69 6.88
C ARG A 58 5.75 16.77 5.86
N THR A 59 5.58 16.49 4.57
CA THR A 59 5.84 17.48 3.51
C THR A 59 4.84 18.64 3.60
N TYR A 60 3.57 18.33 3.82
CA TYR A 60 2.52 19.32 4.07
C TYR A 60 2.84 20.17 5.32
N LEU A 61 3.25 19.53 6.41
CA LEU A 61 3.69 20.20 7.64
C LEU A 61 4.90 21.11 7.42
N HIS A 62 5.87 20.69 6.60
CA HIS A 62 7.02 21.52 6.27
C HIS A 62 6.61 22.79 5.52
N GLU A 63 5.64 22.66 4.61
CA GLU A 63 5.13 23.73 3.76
C GLU A 63 4.24 24.72 4.52
N TYR A 64 3.26 24.22 5.27
CA TYR A 64 2.22 25.04 5.90
C TYR A 64 2.37 25.22 7.41
N LYS A 65 3.39 24.60 8.02
CA LYS A 65 3.66 24.61 9.47
C LYS A 65 2.49 24.13 10.33
N LYS A 66 1.55 23.40 9.73
CA LYS A 66 0.38 22.79 10.37
C LYS A 66 0.17 21.37 9.85
N TRP A 67 -0.37 20.49 10.69
CA TRP A 67 -0.81 19.17 10.24
C TRP A 67 -2.06 19.28 9.37
N PRO A 68 -2.25 18.39 8.38
CA PRO A 68 -3.43 18.38 7.52
C PRO A 68 -4.64 17.79 8.27
N VAL A 69 -5.09 18.44 9.35
CA VAL A 69 -6.22 17.98 10.17
C VAL A 69 -7.20 19.13 10.42
N SER A 70 -8.50 18.91 10.19
CA SER A 70 -9.50 19.97 10.38
C SER A 70 -9.80 20.26 11.84
N THR A 71 -9.69 19.26 12.72
CA THR A 71 -9.88 19.42 14.17
C THR A 71 -8.62 19.01 14.90
N ILE A 72 -7.88 20.00 15.42
CA ILE A 72 -6.85 19.74 16.41
C ILE A 72 -7.58 19.45 17.73
N PRO A 73 -7.43 18.26 18.34
CA PRO A 73 -8.04 17.98 19.63
C PRO A 73 -7.54 19.00 20.66
N ALA A 74 -8.42 19.50 21.53
CA ALA A 74 -8.15 20.61 22.46
C ALA A 74 -6.97 20.38 23.43
N SER A 75 -6.38 19.18 23.44
CA SER A 75 -5.14 18.87 24.16
C SER A 75 -4.04 18.52 23.14
N SER A 76 -2.93 19.26 23.17
CA SER A 76 -1.74 18.99 22.37
C SER A 76 -0.87 17.85 22.95
N THR A 77 -1.28 17.22 24.05
CA THR A 77 -0.47 16.22 24.76
C THR A 77 -0.73 14.80 24.31
N GLY A 78 0.36 14.09 23.98
CA GLY A 78 0.37 12.67 23.61
C GLY A 78 -0.13 12.35 22.21
N ASP A 79 -0.17 11.05 21.90
CA ASP A 79 -0.63 10.52 20.63
C ASP A 79 -2.15 10.70 20.48
N LYS A 80 -2.56 11.36 19.40
CA LYS A 80 -3.98 11.61 19.10
C LYS A 80 -4.41 10.83 17.88
N LEU A 81 -5.48 10.06 18.06
CA LEU A 81 -6.21 9.42 16.97
C LEU A 81 -6.85 10.48 16.08
N VAL A 82 -6.44 10.51 14.82
CA VAL A 82 -7.02 11.37 13.78
C VAL A 82 -7.63 10.46 12.71
N ASN A 83 -8.86 10.02 12.97
CA ASN A 83 -9.59 9.14 12.06
C ASN A 83 -10.50 9.91 11.08
N ASN A 84 -10.60 11.24 11.20
CA ASN A 84 -11.37 12.04 10.26
C ASN A 84 -10.55 12.31 9.01
N HIS A 85 -10.73 11.43 8.05
CA HIS A 85 -9.76 11.17 7.01
C HIS A 85 -10.12 11.87 5.69
N GLN A 86 -11.35 12.36 5.58
CA GLN A 86 -11.85 13.14 4.43
C GLN A 86 -11.15 14.49 4.43
N ASP A 87 -11.13 15.12 5.60
CA ASP A 87 -10.35 16.31 5.93
C ASP A 87 -8.88 16.18 5.49
N ILE A 88 -8.17 15.15 5.95
CA ILE A 88 -6.76 14.94 5.60
C ILE A 88 -6.60 14.85 4.07
N MET A 89 -7.51 14.16 3.39
CA MET A 89 -7.46 14.01 1.94
C MET A 89 -7.70 15.31 1.21
N ASP A 90 -8.65 16.11 1.66
CA ASP A 90 -8.96 17.39 1.05
C ASP A 90 -7.77 18.35 1.21
N HIS A 91 -7.05 18.28 2.33
CA HIS A 91 -5.85 19.07 2.55
C HIS A 91 -4.67 18.60 1.68
N LEU A 92 -4.51 17.29 1.49
CA LEU A 92 -3.38 16.71 0.74
C LEU A 92 -3.60 16.70 -0.79
N ARG A 93 -4.85 16.79 -1.24
CA ARG A 93 -5.20 16.85 -2.65
C ARG A 93 -5.31 18.30 -3.07
N SER A 94 -4.58 18.66 -4.10
CA SER A 94 -4.94 19.83 -4.90
C SER A 94 -6.16 19.45 -5.73
N THR A 95 -7.22 20.25 -5.65
CA THR A 95 -8.40 20.14 -6.52
C THR A 95 -8.04 20.82 -7.84
N LEU A 96 -7.47 20.04 -8.77
CA LEU A 96 -7.10 20.55 -10.10
C LEU A 96 -8.31 21.06 -10.90
N ASP A 97 -9.54 20.77 -10.47
CA ASP A 97 -10.79 21.10 -11.19
C ASP A 97 -11.52 22.34 -10.67
N THR A 98 -10.99 23.02 -9.65
CA THR A 98 -11.59 24.26 -9.16
C THR A 98 -10.52 25.33 -9.07
N MET A 99 -10.52 26.24 -10.06
CA MET A 99 -9.69 27.46 -10.06
C MET A 99 -10.12 28.48 -8.99
N ASP A 100 -10.91 28.05 -8.00
CA ASP A 100 -11.34 28.84 -6.87
C ASP A 100 -10.60 28.37 -5.62
N SER A 101 -9.67 29.21 -5.15
CA SER A 101 -8.96 29.06 -3.89
C SER A 101 -9.90 28.99 -2.67
N SER A 102 -11.20 29.28 -2.83
CA SER A 102 -12.22 29.05 -1.80
C SER A 102 -12.50 27.57 -1.53
N SER A 103 -12.17 26.67 -2.47
CA SER A 103 -12.47 25.24 -2.36
C SER A 103 -11.45 24.45 -1.51
N ASN A 104 -10.29 25.02 -1.22
CA ASN A 104 -9.29 24.41 -0.34
C ASN A 104 -8.44 25.48 0.39
N PRO A 105 -9.03 26.23 1.34
CA PRO A 105 -8.32 27.27 2.09
C PRO A 105 -7.12 26.73 2.87
N ASP A 106 -7.08 25.42 3.10
CA ASP A 106 -6.00 24.77 3.85
C ASP A 106 -4.76 24.49 3.01
N ASN A 107 -4.87 24.39 1.67
CA ASN A 107 -3.76 24.24 0.73
C ASN A 107 -3.71 25.43 -0.25
N PRO A 108 -3.41 26.66 0.21
CA PRO A 108 -3.50 27.88 -0.60
C PRO A 108 -2.52 27.91 -1.78
N ARG A 109 -1.43 27.12 -1.75
CA ARG A 109 -0.49 27.01 -2.88
C ARG A 109 -0.90 25.94 -3.89
N ASN A 110 -2.02 25.25 -3.67
CA ASN A 110 -2.55 24.21 -4.53
C ASN A 110 -1.50 23.14 -4.91
N ILE A 111 -0.71 22.70 -3.92
CA ILE A 111 0.35 21.70 -4.14
C ILE A 111 -0.28 20.30 -4.05
N HIS A 112 -0.01 19.46 -5.05
CA HIS A 112 -0.39 18.04 -5.00
C HIS A 112 0.64 17.27 -4.15
N PHE A 113 0.26 16.88 -2.93
CA PHE A 113 1.12 16.06 -2.08
C PHE A 113 0.93 14.56 -2.32
N MET A 114 -0.27 14.12 -2.73
CA MET A 114 -0.56 12.70 -2.98
C MET A 114 -1.53 12.49 -4.15
N ARG A 115 -1.32 11.40 -4.89
CA ARG A 115 -2.18 11.01 -6.03
C ARG A 115 -3.30 10.08 -5.59
N THR A 116 -4.42 10.16 -6.32
CA THR A 116 -5.69 9.49 -6.01
C THR A 116 -5.66 7.97 -6.19
N VAL A 117 -4.77 7.46 -7.03
CA VAL A 117 -4.64 6.02 -7.32
C VAL A 117 -3.87 5.25 -6.24
N ASP A 118 -3.24 5.95 -5.31
CA ASP A 118 -2.43 5.33 -4.25
C ASP A 118 -3.27 4.99 -3.01
N ILE A 119 -4.60 5.21 -3.09
CA ILE A 119 -5.50 5.25 -1.94
C ILE A 119 -6.83 4.60 -2.30
N GLU A 120 -7.22 3.58 -1.52
CA GLU A 120 -8.54 2.96 -1.60
C GLU A 120 -9.36 3.33 -0.36
N ARG A 121 -10.69 3.39 -0.51
CA ARG A 121 -11.63 3.78 0.56
C ARG A 121 -12.67 2.69 0.78
N ASP A 122 -13.03 2.48 2.04
CA ASP A 122 -14.24 1.76 2.46
C ASP A 122 -15.49 2.59 2.09
N SER A 123 -16.64 1.92 1.98
CA SER A 123 -18.00 2.49 1.98
C SER A 123 -18.22 3.51 3.11
N ASN A 124 -17.57 3.35 4.27
CA ASN A 124 -17.61 4.32 5.38
C ASN A 124 -16.59 5.47 5.23
N GLY A 125 -15.94 5.56 4.08
CA GLY A 125 -14.91 6.55 3.77
C GLY A 125 -13.52 6.17 4.26
N LYS A 126 -13.37 5.36 5.32
CA LYS A 126 -12.10 5.07 5.99
C LYS A 126 -11.02 4.64 5.00
N TRP A 127 -9.78 5.12 5.22
CA TRP A 127 -8.64 4.71 4.41
C TRP A 127 -8.41 3.23 4.61
N ILE A 128 -8.42 2.48 3.53
CA ILE A 128 -8.13 1.07 3.56
C ILE A 128 -6.83 0.79 2.84
N ASP A 129 -6.15 -0.22 3.34
CA ASP A 129 -5.12 -0.89 2.59
C ASP A 129 -5.68 -1.36 1.23
N PRO A 130 -5.07 -0.98 0.09
CA PRO A 130 -5.51 -1.45 -1.21
C PRO A 130 -5.39 -2.98 -1.39
N VAL A 131 -4.62 -3.64 -0.51
CA VAL A 131 -4.42 -5.08 -0.60
C VAL A 131 -5.45 -5.86 0.23
N ASN A 132 -5.54 -5.60 1.53
CA ASN A 132 -6.39 -6.38 2.44
C ASN A 132 -7.73 -5.70 2.75
N ARG A 133 -7.98 -4.50 2.22
CA ARG A 133 -9.15 -3.67 2.51
C ARG A 133 -9.33 -3.39 4.01
N THR A 134 -8.27 -3.58 4.81
CA THR A 134 -8.26 -3.32 6.24
C THR A 134 -8.10 -1.83 6.47
N PRO A 135 -8.89 -1.22 7.34
CA PRO A 135 -8.79 0.21 7.56
C PRO A 135 -7.52 0.59 8.33
N TYR A 136 -7.00 1.80 8.10
CA TYR A 136 -5.89 2.36 8.87
C TYR A 136 -6.37 3.34 9.93
N ASN A 137 -5.63 3.42 11.04
CA ASN A 137 -5.78 4.45 12.07
C ASN A 137 -4.54 5.36 12.01
N ILE A 138 -4.76 6.67 11.94
CA ILE A 138 -3.67 7.66 11.90
C ILE A 138 -3.52 8.27 13.28
N TYR A 139 -2.29 8.32 13.77
CA TYR A 139 -1.93 8.91 15.06
C TYR A 139 -0.99 10.08 14.81
N ILE A 140 -1.27 11.21 15.45
CA ILE A 140 -0.42 12.39 15.42
C ILE A 140 -0.04 12.73 16.85
N ASN A 141 1.26 12.88 17.09
CA ASN A 141 1.78 13.43 18.31
C ASN A 141 2.17 14.90 18.06
N PHE A 142 1.42 15.81 18.67
CA PHE A 142 1.62 17.25 18.48
C PHE A 142 2.82 17.79 19.27
N GLU A 143 3.31 17.08 20.30
CA GLU A 143 4.44 17.53 21.13
C GLU A 143 5.77 17.31 20.42
N ILE A 144 5.97 16.11 19.86
CA ILE A 144 7.20 15.72 19.16
C ILE A 144 7.09 15.92 17.65
N ASN A 145 5.92 16.37 17.17
CA ASN A 145 5.65 16.62 15.76
C ASN A 145 5.89 15.38 14.87
N GLU A 146 5.39 14.24 15.33
CA GLU A 146 5.48 12.96 14.63
C GLU A 146 4.09 12.40 14.29
N MET A 147 4.05 11.64 13.19
CA MET A 147 2.85 10.94 12.73
C MET A 147 3.18 9.48 12.48
N TRP A 148 2.24 8.62 12.86
CA TRP A 148 2.30 7.18 12.68
C TRP A 148 0.98 6.69 12.09
N VAL A 149 1.05 5.66 11.25
CA VAL A 149 -0.12 4.98 10.70
C VAL A 149 -0.10 3.56 11.24
N LYS A 150 -1.15 3.16 11.94
CA LYS A 150 -1.32 1.79 12.46
C LYS A 150 -2.42 1.07 11.68
N ASP A 151 -2.32 -0.25 11.67
CA ASP A 151 -3.39 -1.08 11.12
C ASP A 151 -4.62 -0.96 12.05
N GLY A 152 -5.84 -1.05 11.49
CA GLY A 152 -7.08 -0.81 12.22
C GLY A 152 -7.30 -1.72 13.43
N ASP A 153 -6.70 -2.90 13.40
CA ASP A 153 -6.77 -3.92 14.45
C ASP A 153 -5.59 -3.86 15.44
N GLU A 154 -4.61 -2.97 15.23
CA GLU A 154 -3.48 -2.82 16.15
C GLU A 154 -3.88 -2.01 17.41
N PRO A 155 -3.56 -2.48 18.63
CA PRO A 155 -3.92 -1.79 19.85
C PRO A 155 -3.25 -0.41 19.95
N SER A 156 -4.01 0.57 20.46
CA SER A 156 -3.49 1.88 20.82
C SER A 156 -2.61 1.77 22.07
N THR A 157 -1.30 1.56 21.87
CA THR A 157 -0.28 1.76 22.90
C THR A 157 -0.15 3.21 23.29
#